data_AF-A0A520IEF0-F1
#
_entry.id   AF-A0A520IEF0-F1
#
_cell.length_a   1.000
_cell.length_b   1.000
_cell.length_c   1.000
_cell.angle_alpha   90.00
_cell.angle_beta   90.00
_cell.angle_gamma   90.00
#
_symmetry.space_group_name_H-M   'P 1'
#
loop_
_entity.id
_entity.type
_entity.pdbx_description
1 polymer ?
#
loop_
_entity_poly.entity_id
_entity_poly.type
_entity_poly.pdbx_seq_one_letter_code
_entity_poly.pdbx_strand_id
1 'polypeptide(L)'
;MTDARIPSAGLDAQGIATPARLHWNLVTAQLVEAALARGEGRLSADGPLVVETAPHTGRSAQDKFIVRDAETESSVWWGKSNKAMDP
;
A
#
# COMPACT_ATOMS: atom_id res chain seq x y z
N MET A 1 -14.18 2.45 -25.81
CA MET A 1 -12.81 2.86 -25.43
C MET A 1 -12.51 2.19 -24.11
N THR A 2 -11.71 1.13 -24.12
CA THR A 2 -11.21 0.53 -22.88
C THR A 2 -10.34 1.58 -22.19
N ASP A 3 -10.71 1.94 -20.96
CA ASP A 3 -9.94 2.86 -20.14
C ASP A 3 -8.53 2.26 -19.95
N ALA A 4 -7.51 2.87 -20.56
CA ALA A 4 -6.15 2.32 -20.73
C ALA A 4 -5.39 2.09 -19.40
N ARG A 5 -6.06 2.33 -18.28
CA ARG A 5 -5.52 2.27 -16.93
C ARG A 5 -6.15 1.16 -16.09
N ILE A 6 -7.09 0.37 -16.62
CA ILE A 6 -7.68 -0.77 -15.90
C ILE A 6 -6.81 -2.02 -16.13
N PRO A 7 -6.34 -2.72 -15.07
CA PRO A 7 -5.55 -3.95 -15.22
C PRO A 7 -6.41 -5.12 -15.73
N SER A 8 -5.74 -6.14 -16.29
CA SER A 8 -6.40 -7.36 -16.77
C SER A 8 -6.91 -8.28 -15.66
N ALA A 9 -6.38 -8.15 -14.44
CA ALA A 9 -6.82 -8.88 -13.25
C ALA A 9 -7.38 -7.90 -12.22
N GLY A 10 -8.60 -8.17 -11.74
CA GLY A 10 -9.30 -7.36 -10.73
C GLY A 10 -8.95 -7.75 -9.29
N LEU A 11 -9.59 -7.09 -8.32
CA LEU A 11 -9.42 -7.38 -6.89
C LEU A 11 -10.01 -8.72 -6.46
N ASP A 12 -11.02 -9.21 -7.20
CA ASP A 12 -11.64 -10.51 -7.01
C ASP A 12 -10.66 -11.66 -7.20
N ALA A 13 -9.71 -11.53 -8.14
CA ALA A 13 -8.62 -12.49 -8.33
C ALA A 13 -7.68 -12.57 -7.10
N GLN A 14 -7.72 -11.58 -6.21
CA GLN A 14 -6.99 -11.53 -4.93
C GLN A 14 -7.89 -11.87 -3.74
N GLY A 15 -9.11 -12.38 -3.98
CA GLY A 15 -10.08 -12.74 -2.94
C GLY A 15 -10.83 -11.55 -2.33
N ILE A 16 -10.75 -10.36 -2.93
CA ILE A 16 -11.42 -9.15 -2.42
C ILE A 16 -12.67 -8.86 -3.25
N ALA A 17 -13.84 -9.21 -2.71
CA ALA A 17 -15.13 -8.80 -3.26
C ALA A 17 -15.56 -7.45 -2.65
N THR A 18 -15.86 -6.45 -3.47
CA THR A 18 -16.24 -5.12 -2.98
C THR A 18 -17.22 -4.41 -3.91
N PRO A 19 -18.24 -3.70 -3.36
CA PRO A 19 -19.08 -2.79 -4.13
C PRO A 19 -18.45 -1.38 -4.27
N ALA A 20 -17.28 -1.15 -3.68
CA ALA A 20 -16.63 0.15 -3.71
C ALA A 20 -16.25 0.57 -5.14
N ARG A 21 -16.19 1.88 -5.36
CA ARG A 21 -15.65 2.44 -6.59
C ARG A 21 -14.15 2.14 -6.67
N LEU A 22 -13.74 1.51 -7.76
CA LEU A 22 -12.34 1.19 -8.03
C LEU A 22 -11.66 2.32 -8.81
N HIS A 23 -10.51 2.75 -8.33
CA HIS A 23 -9.71 3.83 -8.91
C HIS A 23 -8.35 3.27 -9.36
N TRP A 24 -8.26 2.82 -10.60
CA TRP A 24 -7.06 2.17 -11.13
C TRP A 24 -6.06 3.17 -11.69
N ASN A 25 -4.79 3.03 -11.29
CA ASN A 25 -3.64 3.75 -11.86
C ASN A 25 -3.86 5.28 -12.00
N LEU A 26 -4.47 5.92 -10.99
CA LEU A 26 -4.64 7.38 -10.96
C LEU A 26 -3.31 8.10 -11.10
N VAL A 27 -3.30 9.21 -11.83
CA VAL A 27 -2.12 10.08 -11.91
C VAL A 27 -2.00 10.95 -10.66
N THR A 28 -0.82 11.53 -10.43
CA THR A 28 -0.51 12.34 -9.23
C THR A 28 -1.54 13.43 -8.94
N ALA A 29 -2.00 14.17 -9.95
CA ALA A 29 -3.01 15.22 -9.77
C ALA A 29 -4.31 14.67 -9.17
N GLN A 30 -4.81 13.56 -9.69
CA GLN A 30 -6.03 12.92 -9.20
C GLN A 30 -5.87 12.36 -7.78
N LEU A 31 -4.67 11.86 -7.43
CA LEU A 31 -4.36 11.40 -6.07
C LEU A 31 -4.34 12.56 -5.07
N VAL A 32 -3.72 13.69 -5.45
CA VAL A 32 -3.67 14.91 -4.62
C VAL A 32 -5.07 15.48 -4.42
N GLU A 33 -5.87 15.60 -5.48
CA GLU A 33 -7.27 16.05 -5.39
C GLU A 33 -8.10 15.16 -4.46
N ALA A 34 -7.95 13.84 -4.56
CA ALA A 34 -8.65 12.90 -3.70
C ALA A 34 -8.23 13.04 -2.23
N ALA A 35 -6.94 13.18 -1.94
CA ALA A 35 -6.43 13.37 -0.57
C ALA A 35 -6.94 14.68 0.06
N LEU A 36 -6.97 15.77 -0.71
CA LEU A 36 -7.50 17.06 -0.26
C LEU A 36 -9.01 16.98 -0.01
N ALA A 37 -9.78 16.38 -0.93
CA ALA A 37 -11.22 16.22 -0.78
C ALA A 37 -11.62 15.35 0.43
N ARG A 38 -10.74 14.41 0.82
CA ARG A 38 -10.91 13.54 2.00
C ARG A 38 -10.38 14.15 3.31
N GLY A 39 -9.71 15.31 3.25
CA GLY A 39 -9.10 15.92 4.42
C GLY A 39 -7.88 15.15 4.96
N GLU A 40 -7.24 14.32 4.13
CA GLU A 40 -6.09 13.48 4.51
C GLU A 40 -4.74 14.21 4.41
N GLY A 41 -4.77 15.46 3.92
CA GLY A 41 -3.60 16.31 3.81
C GLY A 41 -3.95 17.74 3.44
N ARG A 42 -2.91 18.58 3.29
CA ARG A 42 -3.02 19.98 2.88
C ARG A 42 -1.88 20.34 1.94
N LEU A 43 -2.09 21.33 1.08
CA LEU A 43 -0.99 21.88 0.27
C LEU A 43 -0.14 22.82 1.13
N SER A 44 1.18 22.73 1.00
CA SER A 44 2.09 23.77 1.48
C SER A 44 2.12 24.96 0.50
N ALA A 45 2.82 26.04 0.86
CA ALA A 45 2.88 27.27 0.08
C ALA A 45 3.32 27.06 -1.37
N ASP A 46 4.21 26.10 -1.62
CA ASP A 46 4.80 25.86 -2.94
C ASP A 46 4.18 24.67 -3.68
N GLY A 47 3.09 24.08 -3.15
CA GLY A 47 2.35 23.00 -3.80
C GLY A 47 2.60 21.55 -3.34
N PRO A 48 3.66 21.17 -2.61
CA PRO A 48 3.75 19.83 -2.02
C PRO A 48 2.55 19.48 -1.12
N LEU A 49 2.12 18.22 -1.17
CA LEU A 49 1.11 17.68 -0.25
C LEU A 49 1.78 17.34 1.09
N VAL A 50 1.28 17.94 2.16
CA VAL A 50 1.68 17.70 3.55
C VAL A 50 0.66 16.79 4.22
N VAL A 51 1.14 15.69 4.80
CA VAL A 51 0.36 14.67 5.51
C VAL A 51 0.94 14.40 6.89
N GLU A 52 0.17 13.77 7.77
CA GLU A 52 0.58 13.37 9.12
C GLU A 52 0.35 11.87 9.32
N THR A 53 1.34 11.16 9.86
CA THR A 53 1.30 9.69 10.04
C THR A 53 1.41 9.25 11.50
N ALA A 54 1.20 10.18 12.44
CA ALA A 54 1.21 9.86 13.86
C ALA A 54 0.19 8.74 14.18
N PRO A 55 0.51 7.83 15.11
CA PRO A 55 1.71 7.79 15.95
C PRO A 55 2.94 7.13 15.28
N HIS A 56 2.77 6.54 14.09
CA HIS A 56 3.83 5.79 13.40
C HIS A 56 4.66 6.70 12.49
N THR A 57 5.56 7.46 13.12
CA THR A 57 6.44 8.45 12.45
C THR A 57 7.75 7.84 11.91
N GLY A 58 7.88 6.52 11.95
CA GLY A 58 9.05 5.78 11.50
C GLY A 58 8.73 4.31 11.26
N ARG A 59 9.76 3.49 10.98
CA ARG A 59 9.59 2.05 10.76
C ARG A 59 9.27 1.32 12.06
N SER A 60 8.22 0.50 12.05
CA SER A 60 7.99 -0.52 13.07
C SER A 60 8.79 -1.78 12.74
N ALA A 61 10.11 -1.73 12.90
CA ALA A 61 10.99 -2.82 12.47
C ALA A 61 10.69 -4.19 13.14
N GLN A 62 10.04 -4.17 14.31
CA GLN A 62 9.64 -5.38 15.03
C GLN A 62 8.35 -6.02 14.50
N ASP A 63 7.60 -5.33 13.63
CA ASP A 63 6.34 -5.80 13.06
C ASP A 63 6.49 -6.29 11.61
N LYS A 64 7.74 -6.40 11.12
CA LYS A 64 8.05 -7.04 9.84
C LYS A 64 8.20 -8.55 10.04
N PHE A 65 7.43 -9.32 9.28
CA PHE A 65 7.52 -10.78 9.21
C PHE A 65 7.72 -11.25 7.77
N ILE A 66 8.23 -12.47 7.62
CA ILE A 66 8.34 -13.18 6.35
C ILE A 66 7.70 -14.55 6.59
N VAL A 67 6.79 -14.95 5.70
CA VAL A 67 6.19 -16.29 5.75
C VAL A 67 7.28 -17.33 5.57
N ARG A 68 7.34 -18.30 6.47
CA ARG A 68 8.32 -19.39 6.44
C ARG A 68 7.66 -20.62 5.82
N ASP A 69 7.97 -20.87 4.56
CA ASP A 69 7.44 -21.97 3.76
C ASP A 69 8.56 -22.71 3.02
N ALA A 70 8.21 -23.66 2.16
CA ALA A 70 9.19 -24.45 1.41
C ALA A 70 10.11 -23.61 0.50
N GLU A 71 9.67 -22.43 0.06
CA GLU A 71 10.45 -21.54 -0.80
C GLU A 71 11.42 -20.67 0.02
N THR A 72 10.98 -20.20 1.18
CA THR A 72 11.74 -19.23 1.98
C THR A 72 12.61 -19.89 3.07
N GLU A 73 12.29 -21.12 3.48
CA GLU A 73 12.95 -21.84 4.60
C GLU A 73 14.47 -21.79 4.55
N SER A 74 15.04 -22.07 3.37
CA SER A 74 16.50 -22.24 3.19
C SER A 74 17.19 -21.01 2.59
N SER A 75 16.43 -20.05 2.07
CA SER A 75 16.96 -18.89 1.34
C SER A 75 17.00 -17.61 2.19
N VAL A 76 16.14 -17.52 3.21
CA VAL A 76 16.07 -16.36 4.09
C VAL A 76 17.03 -16.48 5.28
N TRP A 77 17.75 -15.40 5.58
CA TRP A 77 18.58 -15.31 6.77
C TRP A 77 17.72 -15.04 8.01
N TRP A 78 17.30 -16.11 8.70
CA TRP A 78 16.41 -16.05 9.86
C TRP A 78 17.07 -15.47 11.11
N GLY A 79 16.31 -14.68 11.88
CA GLY A 79 16.78 -14.11 13.14
C GLY A 79 15.89 -12.98 13.65
N LYS A 80 16.40 -12.17 14.59
CA LYS A 80 15.63 -11.09 15.22
C LYS A 80 15.06 -10.06 14.23
N SER A 81 15.75 -9.84 13.11
CA SER A 81 15.37 -8.87 12.07
C SER A 81 14.46 -9.46 10.97
N ASN A 82 14.57 -10.76 10.71
CA ASN A 82 13.73 -11.49 9.76
C ASN A 82 12.94 -12.53 10.55
N LYS A 83 11.82 -12.09 11.11
CA LYS A 83 10.95 -12.92 11.93
C LYS A 83 10.10 -13.81 11.04
N ALA A 84 10.05 -15.10 11.37
CA ALA A 84 9.19 -16.06 10.70
C ALA A 84 7.72 -15.83 11.07
N MET A 85 6.83 -16.12 10.14
CA MET A 85 5.38 -16.23 10.32
C MET A 85 4.93 -17.55 9.68
N ASP A 86 4.04 -18.27 10.36
CA ASP A 86 3.46 -19.50 9.81
C ASP A 86 2.41 -19.15 8.73
N PRO A 87 2.27 -19.96 7.66
CA PRO A 87 1.29 -19.74 6.60
C PRO A 87 -0.19 -19.75 7.04
#